data_AF-A0AAW4X238-F1
#
_entry.id   AF-A0AAW4X238-F1
#
_cell.length_a   1.000
_cell.length_b   1.000
_cell.length_c   1.000
_cell.angle_alpha   90.00
_cell.angle_beta   90.00
_cell.angle_gamma   90.00
#
_symmetry.space_group_name_H-M   'P 1'
#
loop_
_entity.id
_entity.type
_entity.pdbx_description
1 polymer ?
#
loop_
_entity_poly.entity_id
_entity_poly.type
_entity_poly.pdbx_seq_one_letter_code
_entity_poly.pdbx_strand_id
1 'polypeptide(L)'
;MNLFLLIIFIIIGIAGLTYNVDAGVFIGLGLIPWQVLKIKFKKKFVLTAIITTTLIGGGYFIYFQEWLILALFIFIQLYNYWGLLNAEMK
;
A
#
# COMPACT_ATOMS: atom_id res chain seq x y z
N MET A 1 8.17 -0.26 16.26
CA MET A 1 7.50 0.85 15.53
C MET A 1 6.85 0.38 14.23
N ASN A 2 7.60 -0.22 13.30
CA ASN A 2 7.06 -0.60 11.97
C ASN A 2 5.89 -1.59 12.02
N LEU A 3 5.92 -2.60 12.91
CA LEU A 3 4.81 -3.55 13.07
C LEU A 3 3.53 -2.88 13.58
N PHE A 4 3.66 -1.95 14.52
CA PHE A 4 2.53 -1.17 15.05
C PHE A 4 1.91 -0.29 13.96
N LEU A 5 2.76 0.41 13.18
CA LEU A 5 2.31 1.21 12.04
C LEU A 5 1.66 0.35 10.95
N LEU A 6 2.19 -0.85 10.69
CA LEU A 6 1.58 -1.79 9.76
C LEU A 6 0.14 -2.13 10.19
N ILE A 7 -0.07 -2.45 11.47
CA ILE A 7 -1.42 -2.75 12.00
C ILE A 7 -2.34 -1.53 11.83
N ILE A 8 -1.85 -0.33 12.16
CA ILE A 8 -2.61 0.91 11.98
C ILE A 8 -3.01 1.11 10.51
N PHE A 9 -2.07 0.97 9.57
CA PHE A 9 -2.38 1.17 8.15
C PHE A 9 -3.31 0.10 7.59
N ILE A 10 -3.27 -1.13 8.09
CA ILE A 10 -4.26 -2.16 7.77
C ILE A 10 -5.66 -1.71 8.23
N ILE A 11 -5.80 -1.26 9.47
CA ILE A 11 -7.09 -0.79 10.01
C ILE A 11 -7.61 0.41 9.22
N ILE A 12 -6.76 1.42 9.00
CA ILE A 12 -7.12 2.64 8.25
C ILE A 12 -7.48 2.30 6.80
N GLY A 13 -6.73 1.41 6.14
CA GLY A 13 -7.01 0.99 4.77
C GLY A 13 -8.34 0.26 4.66
N ILE A 14 -8.63 -0.69 5.57
CA ILE A 14 -9.91 -1.42 5.60
C ILE A 14 -11.07 -0.47 5.91
N ALA A 15 -10.91 0.43 6.89
CA ALA A 15 -11.92 1.43 7.20
C ALA A 15 -12.16 2.37 6.01
N GLY A 16 -11.11 2.83 5.35
CA GLY A 16 -11.20 3.64 4.14
C GLY A 16 -11.98 2.94 3.03
N LEU A 17 -11.73 1.65 2.80
CA LEU A 17 -12.48 0.86 1.82
C LEU A 17 -13.95 0.68 2.21
N THR A 18 -14.24 0.50 3.50
CA THR A 18 -15.60 0.22 3.99
C THR A 18 -16.47 1.46 4.02
N TYR A 19 -15.89 2.61 4.36
CA TYR A 19 -16.59 3.89 4.50
C TYR A 19 -16.41 4.82 3.29
N ASN A 20 -15.78 4.34 2.21
CA ASN A 20 -15.47 5.11 1.00
C ASN A 20 -14.72 6.42 1.30
N VAL A 21 -13.67 6.32 2.10
CA VAL A 21 -12.81 7.45 2.46
C VAL A 21 -11.48 7.33 1.73
N ASP A 22 -11.31 8.12 0.67
CA ASP A 22 -10.16 8.05 -0.24
C ASP A 22 -8.82 8.21 0.47
N ALA A 23 -8.73 9.16 1.41
CA ALA A 23 -7.53 9.37 2.20
C ALA A 23 -7.14 8.12 3.02
N GLY A 24 -8.12 7.39 3.54
CA GLY A 24 -7.91 6.15 4.29
C GLY A 24 -7.39 5.03 3.39
N VAL A 25 -8.00 4.85 2.22
CA VAL A 25 -7.55 3.87 1.21
C VAL A 25 -6.14 4.20 0.73
N PHE A 26 -5.88 5.47 0.40
CA PHE A 26 -4.62 5.96 -0.12
C PHE A 26 -3.47 5.75 0.88
N ILE A 27 -3.63 6.25 2.10
CA ILE A 27 -2.59 6.17 3.14
C ILE A 27 -2.44 4.73 3.63
N GLY A 28 -3.55 4.06 3.90
CA GLY A 28 -3.53 2.68 4.41
C GLY A 28 -2.88 1.72 3.42
N LEU A 29 -3.48 1.55 2.24
CA LEU A 29 -2.99 0.61 1.23
C LEU A 29 -1.67 1.05 0.58
N GLY A 30 -1.39 2.36 0.54
CA GLY A 30 -0.14 2.89 -0.01
C GLY A 30 1.07 2.61 0.87
N LEU A 31 0.90 2.62 2.19
CA LEU A 31 2.01 2.50 3.15
C LEU A 31 2.20 1.09 3.72
N ILE A 32 1.20 0.20 3.60
CA ILE A 32 1.34 -1.21 4.00
C ILE A 32 2.60 -1.86 3.40
N PRO A 33 2.86 -1.80 2.07
CA PRO A 33 4.02 -2.48 1.50
C PRO A 33 5.35 -1.94 2.03
N TRP A 34 5.43 -0.62 2.25
CA TRP A 34 6.61 0.01 2.85
C TRP A 34 6.89 -0.51 4.27
N GLN A 35 5.85 -0.66 5.09
CA GLN A 35 6.02 -1.21 6.43
C GLN A 35 6.44 -2.69 6.40
N VAL A 36 5.84 -3.50 5.51
CA VAL A 36 6.25 -4.90 5.32
C VAL A 36 7.73 -4.98 4.90
N LEU A 37 8.18 -4.10 4.01
CA LEU A 37 9.57 -3.98 3.60
C LEU A 37 10.48 -3.61 4.78
N LYS A 38 10.11 -2.60 5.58
CA LYS A 38 10.90 -2.14 6.73
C LYS A 38 11.00 -3.16 7.86
N ILE A 39 10.10 -4.14 7.92
CA ILE A 39 10.18 -5.28 8.86
C ILE A 39 11.16 -6.35 8.35
N LYS A 40 11.76 -6.18 7.16
CA LYS A 40 12.71 -7.10 6.51
C LYS A 40 12.12 -8.50 6.30
N PHE A 41 10.85 -8.57 5.91
CA PHE A 41 10.22 -9.82 5.46
C PHE A 41 10.86 -10.32 4.16
N LYS A 42 10.63 -11.60 3.82
CA LYS A 42 11.15 -12.16 2.55
C LYS A 42 10.61 -11.37 1.36
N LYS A 43 11.43 -11.23 0.31
CA LYS A 43 11.07 -10.50 -0.93
C LYS A 43 9.70 -10.86 -1.49
N LYS A 44 9.34 -12.15 -1.46
CA LYS A 44 8.04 -12.65 -1.92
C LYS A 44 6.86 -11.97 -1.21
N PHE A 45 6.91 -11.82 0.13
CA PHE A 45 5.81 -11.22 0.88
C PHE A 45 5.64 -9.74 0.59
N VAL A 46 6.75 -9.00 0.46
CA VAL A 46 6.69 -7.58 0.09
C VAL A 46 6.09 -7.42 -1.31
N LEU A 47 6.53 -8.23 -2.27
CA LEU A 47 5.98 -8.19 -3.62
C LEU A 47 4.48 -8.52 -3.64
N THR A 48 4.05 -9.54 -2.90
CA THR A 48 2.62 -9.87 -2.75
C THR A 48 1.86 -8.71 -2.13
N ALA A 49 2.40 -8.05 -1.11
CA ALA A 49 1.78 -6.86 -0.51
C ALA A 49 1.61 -5.75 -1.55
N ILE A 50 2.66 -5.40 -2.32
CA ILE A 50 2.58 -4.38 -3.37
C ILE A 50 1.48 -4.71 -4.39
N ILE A 51 1.48 -5.95 -4.91
CA ILE A 51 0.50 -6.36 -5.93
C ILE A 51 -0.92 -6.29 -5.38
N THR A 52 -1.15 -6.86 -4.20
CA THR A 52 -2.49 -6.90 -3.59
C THR A 52 -3.01 -5.50 -3.25
N THR A 53 -2.20 -4.63 -2.65
CA THR A 53 -2.61 -3.26 -2.35
C THR A 53 -2.81 -2.41 -3.61
N THR A 54 -2.02 -2.66 -4.66
CA THR A 54 -2.19 -1.98 -5.96
C THR A 54 -3.51 -2.37 -6.62
N LEU A 55 -3.85 -3.66 -6.65
CA LEU A 55 -5.11 -4.13 -7.24
C LEU A 55 -6.33 -3.61 -6.47
N ILE A 56 -6.30 -3.71 -5.13
CA ILE A 56 -7.43 -3.28 -4.30
C ILE A 56 -7.59 -1.75 -4.33
N GLY A 57 -6.52 -0.99 -4.04
CA GLY A 57 -6.57 0.47 -4.03
C GLY A 57 -6.78 1.04 -5.43
N GLY A 58 -6.13 0.49 -6.45
CA GLY A 58 -6.32 0.89 -7.84
C GLY A 58 -7.75 0.62 -8.32
N GLY A 59 -8.29 -0.56 -8.01
CA GLY A 59 -9.69 -0.89 -8.31
C GLY A 59 -10.67 0.07 -7.63
N TYR A 60 -10.42 0.41 -6.37
CA TYR A 60 -11.20 1.41 -5.64
C TYR A 60 -11.18 2.79 -6.34
N PHE A 61 -10.01 3.35 -6.64
CA PHE A 61 -9.94 4.68 -7.26
C PHE A 61 -10.47 4.71 -8.69
N ILE A 62 -10.34 3.62 -9.45
CA ILE A 62 -10.97 3.49 -10.77
C ILE A 62 -12.50 3.49 -10.62
N TYR A 63 -13.03 2.75 -9.65
CA TYR A 63 -14.48 2.66 -9.42
C TYR A 63 -15.10 4.02 -9.05
N PHE A 64 -14.43 4.79 -8.19
CA PHE A 64 -14.86 6.14 -7.80
C PHE A 64 -14.41 7.25 -8.79
N GLN A 65 -13.75 6.90 -9.90
CA GLN A 65 -13.27 7.84 -10.93
C GLN A 65 -12.27 8.90 -10.44
N GLU A 66 -11.53 8.60 -9.37
CA GLU A 66 -10.54 9.49 -8.76
C GLU A 66 -9.17 9.38 -9.46
N TRP A 67 -9.09 9.84 -10.71
CA TRP A 67 -7.92 9.64 -11.57
C TRP A 67 -6.62 10.28 -11.06
N LEU A 68 -6.72 11.46 -10.43
CA LEU A 68 -5.55 12.13 -9.85
C LEU A 68 -4.99 11.31 -8.68
N ILE A 69 -5.88 10.86 -7.78
CA ILE A 69 -5.49 10.06 -6.62
C ILE A 69 -4.95 8.70 -7.08
N LEU A 70 -5.56 8.08 -8.09
CA LEU A 70 -5.05 6.86 -8.73
C LEU A 70 -3.62 7.03 -9.24
N ALA A 71 -3.33 8.12 -9.98
CA ALA A 71 -2.00 8.36 -10.51
C ALA A 71 -0.95 8.51 -9.40
N LEU A 72 -1.28 9.27 -8.35
CA LEU A 72 -0.42 9.41 -7.16
C LEU A 72 -0.27 8.07 -6.41
N PHE A 73 -1.33 7.27 -6.35
CA PHE A 73 -1.30 5.98 -5.67
C PHE A 73 -0.40 5.00 -6.41
N ILE A 74 -0.50 4.93 -7.75
CA ILE A 74 0.40 4.14 -8.59
C ILE A 74 1.85 4.60 -8.40
N PHE A 75 2.09 5.91 -8.34
CA PHE A 75 3.43 6.44 -8.08
C PHE A 75 3.99 5.94 -6.74
N ILE A 76 3.18 5.92 -5.67
CA ILE A 76 3.59 5.35 -4.37
C ILE A 76 3.87 3.85 -4.47
N GLN A 77 3.06 3.09 -5.20
CA GLN A 77 3.30 1.65 -5.37
C GLN A 77 4.57 1.36 -6.17
N LEU A 78 4.88 2.19 -7.17
CA LEU A 78 6.16 2.15 -7.89
C LEU A 78 7.34 2.50 -6.98
N TYR A 79 7.19 3.48 -6.08
CA TYR A 79 8.20 3.80 -5.08
C TYR A 79 8.43 2.61 -4.11
N ASN A 80 7.37 1.94 -3.67
CA ASN A 80 7.49 0.72 -2.86
C ASN A 80 8.25 -0.40 -3.61
N TYR A 81 7.96 -0.57 -4.90
CA TYR A 81 8.64 -1.56 -5.73
C TYR A 81 10.12 -1.21 -5.94
N TRP A 82 10.44 0.05 -6.22
CA TRP A 82 11.82 0.51 -6.26
C TRP A 82 12.54 0.28 -4.93
N GLY A 83 11.86 0.53 -3.80
CA GLY A 83 12.36 0.20 -2.48
C GLY A 83 12.69 -1.29 -2.33
N LEU A 84 11.83 -2.18 -2.82
CA LEU A 84 12.05 -3.64 -2.79
C LEU A 84 13.28 -4.06 -3.60
N LEU A 85 13.51 -3.45 -4.77
CA LEU A 85 14.66 -3.74 -5.62
C LEU A 85 15.99 -3.37 -4.94
N ASN A 86 16.01 -2.27 -4.20
CA ASN A 86 17.21 -1.77 -3.52
C ASN A 86 17.39 -2.28 -2.08
N ALA A 87 16.37 -2.97 -1.54
CA ALA A 87 16.45 -3.50 -0.19
C ALA A 87 17.32 -4.76 -0.13
N GLU A 88 18.37 -4.71 0.68
CA GLU A 88 19.11 -5.90 1.13
C GLU A 88 18.24 -6.70 2.10
N MET A 89 17.39 -7.55 1.55
CA MET A 89 16.50 -8.43 2.32
C MET A 89 17.06 -9.86 2.35
N LYS A 90 16.80 -10.55 3.48
CA LYS A 90 17.09 -11.97 3.65
C LYS A 90 16.25 -12.85 2.71
#